data_AF-A0A2V6Z7H9-F1
#
_entry.id   AF-A0A2V6Z7H9-F1
#
_cell.length_a   1.000
_cell.length_b   1.000
_cell.length_c   1.000
_cell.angle_alpha   90.00
_cell.angle_beta   90.00
_cell.angle_gamma   90.00
#
_symmetry.space_group_name_H-M   'P 1'
#
loop_
_entity.id
_entity.type
_entity.pdbx_description
1 polymer ?
#
loop_
_entity_poly.entity_id
_entity_poly.type
_entity_poly.pdbx_seq_one_letter_code
_entity_poly.pdbx_strand_id
1 'polypeptide(L)'
;MAQILHEYDGRIRLIFKDRPLAMHTFARPAHEAARCAGADGKYWPYHDRLFERQPAFRRVDLLLYATELGLDRDAFARCVDERR
;
A
#
# COMPACT_ATOMS: atom_id res chain seq x y z
N MET A 1 -9.34 -9.40 -4.02
CA MET A 1 -9.30 -9.72 -5.47
C MET A 1 -9.03 -11.20 -5.78
N ALA A 2 -9.04 -12.11 -4.79
CA ALA A 2 -8.61 -13.49 -5.00
C ALA A 2 -9.47 -14.29 -5.99
N GLN A 3 -10.80 -14.12 -5.96
CA GLN A 3 -11.72 -14.91 -6.80
C GLN A 3 -11.46 -14.72 -8.30
N ILE A 4 -11.38 -13.47 -8.79
CA ILE A 4 -11.21 -13.20 -10.21
C ILE A 4 -9.82 -13.62 -10.73
N LEU A 5 -8.79 -13.49 -9.89
CA LEU A 5 -7.45 -13.94 -10.24
C LEU A 5 -7.37 -15.46 -10.34
N HIS A 6 -8.10 -16.17 -9.47
CA HIS A 6 -8.18 -17.63 -9.51
C HIS A 6 -8.97 -18.13 -10.72
N GLU A 7 -10.16 -17.56 -10.97
CA GLU A 7 -11.04 -17.99 -12.06
C GLU A 7 -10.43 -17.75 -13.44
N TYR A 8 -9.60 -16.71 -13.58
CA TYR A 8 -8.98 -16.31 -14.85
C TYR A 8 -7.45 -16.46 -14.85
N ASP A 9 -6.93 -17.44 -14.11
CA ASP A 9 -5.49 -17.70 -14.01
C ASP A 9 -4.84 -17.81 -15.41
N GLY A 10 -3.73 -17.10 -15.60
CA GLY A 10 -3.01 -17.00 -16.88
C GLY A 10 -3.74 -16.25 -18.02
N ARG A 11 -5.00 -15.86 -17.85
CA ARG A 11 -5.83 -15.23 -18.90
C ARG A 11 -5.97 -13.71 -18.76
N ILE A 12 -5.73 -13.18 -17.57
CA ILE A 12 -5.83 -11.74 -17.30
C ILE A 12 -4.58 -11.20 -16.62
N ARG A 13 -4.35 -9.90 -16.77
CA ARG A 13 -3.36 -9.14 -16.02
C ARG A 13 -4.07 -8.09 -15.19
N LEU A 14 -3.91 -8.16 -13.86
CA LEU A 14 -4.41 -7.12 -12.96
C LEU A 14 -3.43 -5.94 -12.94
N ILE A 15 -3.95 -4.76 -13.27
CA ILE A 15 -3.22 -3.49 -13.16
C ILE A 15 -3.98 -2.60 -12.20
N PHE A 16 -3.40 -2.34 -11.04
CA PHE A 16 -3.93 -1.36 -10.10
C PHE A 16 -3.39 0.03 -10.44
N LYS A 17 -4.27 1.03 -10.47
CA LYS A 17 -3.91 2.43 -10.69
C LYS A 17 -4.49 3.26 -9.57
N ASP A 18 -3.60 3.82 -8.77
CA ASP A 18 -4.01 4.62 -7.65
C ASP A 18 -4.65 5.94 -8.08
N ARG A 19 -5.72 6.32 -7.37
CA ARG A 19 -6.45 7.56 -7.60
C ARG A 19 -6.71 8.26 -6.26
N PRO A 20 -5.68 8.84 -5.62
CA PRO A 20 -5.86 9.56 -4.37
C PRO A 20 -6.67 10.85 -4.61
N LEU A 21 -7.94 10.86 -4.22
CA LEU A 21 -8.80 12.05 -4.37
C LEU A 21 -8.42 13.10 -3.33
N ALA A 22 -8.31 14.37 -3.75
CA ALA A 22 -7.87 15.48 -2.90
C ALA A 22 -8.77 15.72 -1.67
N MET A 23 -10.05 15.33 -1.73
CA MET A 23 -10.99 15.44 -0.61
C MET A 23 -10.75 14.42 0.52
N HIS A 24 -9.86 13.44 0.32
CA HIS A 24 -9.51 12.43 1.31
C HIS A 24 -8.11 12.70 1.86
N THR A 25 -8.05 13.32 3.05
CA THR A 25 -6.80 13.78 3.69
C THR A 25 -5.67 12.76 3.68
N PHE A 26 -5.99 11.47 3.91
CA PHE A 26 -4.99 10.41 3.99
C PHE A 26 -4.86 9.54 2.74
N ALA A 27 -5.57 9.85 1.64
CA ALA A 27 -5.49 9.04 0.43
C ALA A 27 -4.11 9.09 -0.22
N ARG A 28 -3.50 10.28 -0.31
CA ARG A 28 -2.14 10.43 -0.88
C ARG A 28 -1.08 9.73 0.00
N PRO A 29 -1.02 9.95 1.33
CA PRO A 29 -0.10 9.22 2.20
C PRO A 29 -0.24 7.69 2.12
N ALA A 30 -1.47 7.16 2.10
CA ALA A 30 -1.70 5.73 1.99
C ALA A 30 -1.18 5.17 0.65
N HIS A 31 -1.44 5.89 -0.45
CA HIS A 31 -0.95 5.52 -1.77
C HIS A 31 0.60 5.51 -1.85
N GLU A 32 1.25 6.56 -1.37
CA GLU A 32 2.72 6.66 -1.34
C GLU A 32 3.34 5.54 -0.51
N ALA A 33 2.73 5.23 0.64
CA ALA A 33 3.15 4.13 1.49
C ALA A 33 3.04 2.76 0.78
N ALA A 34 1.96 2.51 0.03
CA ALA A 34 1.85 1.30 -0.79
C ALA A 34 2.94 1.22 -1.87
N ARG A 35 3.28 2.35 -2.51
CA ARG A 35 4.39 2.41 -3.48
C ARG A 35 5.74 2.14 -2.84
N CYS A 36 5.99 2.70 -1.65
CA CYS A 36 7.21 2.41 -0.88
C CYS A 36 7.33 0.93 -0.52
N ALA A 37 6.26 0.29 -0.07
CA ALA A 37 6.25 -1.16 0.16
C ALA A 37 6.49 -1.95 -1.13
N GLY A 38 6.01 -1.43 -2.25
CA GLY A 38 6.22 -2.00 -3.58
C GLY A 38 7.68 -2.01 -4.04
N ALA A 39 8.49 -1.04 -3.61
CA ALA A 39 9.93 -1.03 -3.91
C ALA A 39 10.65 -2.26 -3.32
N ASP A 40 10.13 -2.80 -2.21
CA ASP A 40 10.61 -4.01 -1.54
C ASP A 40 9.77 -5.26 -1.88
N GLY A 41 8.98 -5.22 -2.95
CA GLY A 41 8.18 -6.36 -3.42
C GLY A 41 6.91 -6.65 -2.60
N LYS A 42 6.54 -5.78 -1.66
CA LYS A 42 5.37 -5.97 -0.77
C LYS A 42 4.21 -5.03 -1.07
N TYR A 43 4.04 -4.61 -2.33
CA TYR A 43 2.92 -3.76 -2.74
C TYR A 43 1.56 -4.37 -2.37
N TRP A 44 1.29 -5.61 -2.78
CA TRP A 44 -0.01 -6.26 -2.55
C TRP A 44 -0.30 -6.54 -1.06
N PRO A 45 0.64 -7.11 -0.28
CA PRO A 45 0.44 -7.24 1.16
C PRO A 45 0.14 -5.91 1.86
N TYR A 46 0.84 -4.84 1.46
CA TYR A 46 0.63 -3.52 2.04
C TYR A 46 -0.69 -2.89 1.59
N HIS A 47 -1.04 -3.03 0.31
CA HIS A 47 -2.34 -2.65 -0.23
C HIS A 47 -3.47 -3.31 0.56
N ASP A 48 -3.43 -4.63 0.74
CA ASP A 48 -4.49 -5.35 1.45
C ASP A 48 -4.58 -4.88 2.90
N ARG A 49 -3.44 -4.66 3.57
CA ARG A 49 -3.40 -4.09 4.93
C ARG A 49 -4.02 -2.69 5.01
N LEU A 50 -3.80 -1.83 4.01
CA LEU A 50 -4.45 -0.53 3.96
C LEU A 50 -5.98 -0.70 3.88
N PHE A 51 -6.45 -1.58 3.00
CA PHE A 51 -7.89 -1.81 2.83
C PHE A 51 -8.56 -2.39 4.08
N GLU A 52 -7.88 -3.30 4.80
CA GLU A 52 -8.33 -3.87 6.08
C GLU A 52 -8.46 -2.84 7.21
N ARG A 53 -7.63 -1.78 7.20
CA ARG A 53 -7.48 -0.84 8.32
C ARG A 53 -7.99 0.57 8.04
N GLN A 54 -8.68 0.78 6.91
CA GLN A 54 -9.28 2.07 6.57
C GLN A 54 -10.16 2.60 7.72
N PRO A 55 -10.08 3.91 8.06
CA PRO A 55 -9.28 4.98 7.44
C PRO A 55 -8.00 5.34 8.24
N ALA A 56 -7.47 4.44 9.07
CA ALA A 56 -6.35 4.74 9.97
C ALA A 56 -5.01 4.83 9.22
N PHE A 57 -4.73 6.00 8.65
CA PHE A 57 -3.59 6.22 7.74
C PHE A 57 -2.72 7.41 8.15
N ARG A 58 -2.64 7.71 9.46
CA ARG A 58 -1.63 8.64 9.94
C ARG A 58 -0.26 7.99 9.76
N ARG A 59 0.80 8.81 9.75
CA ARG A 59 2.18 8.33 9.58
C ARG A 59 2.51 7.17 10.53
N VAL A 60 2.11 7.25 11.79
CA VAL A 60 2.34 6.17 12.77
C VAL A 60 1.65 4.86 12.39
N ASP A 61 0.43 4.94 11.84
CA ASP A 61 -0.34 3.77 11.41
C ASP A 61 0.35 3.12 10.19
N LEU A 62 0.80 3.92 9.22
CA LEU A 62 1.51 3.45 8.03
C LEU A 62 2.85 2.77 8.38
N LEU A 63 3.64 3.35 9.29
CA LEU A 63 4.87 2.71 9.76
C LEU A 63 4.61 1.41 10.51
N LEU A 64 3.52 1.34 11.30
CA LEU A 64 3.10 0.12 11.98
C LEU A 64 2.81 -0.99 10.94
N TYR A 65 2.01 -0.69 9.92
CA TYR A 65 1.69 -1.67 8.88
C TYR A 65 2.93 -2.17 8.15
N ALA A 66 3.89 -1.29 7.91
CA ALA A 66 5.17 -1.68 7.31
C ALA A 66 5.91 -2.70 8.19
N THR A 67 6.00 -2.42 9.50
CA THR A 67 6.65 -3.32 10.45
C THR A 67 5.92 -4.66 10.60
N GLU A 68 4.58 -4.66 10.64
CA GLU A 68 3.77 -5.88 10.70
C GLU A 68 3.98 -6.79 9.48
N LEU A 69 4.32 -6.19 8.34
CA LEU A 69 4.63 -6.89 7.09
C LEU A 69 6.13 -7.19 6.93
N GLY A 70 6.94 -6.91 7.94
CA GLY A 70 8.39 -7.16 7.95
C GLY A 70 9.16 -6.30 6.96
N LEU A 71 8.73 -5.06 6.71
CA LEU A 71 9.52 -4.05 6.01
C LEU A 71 10.48 -3.37 7.00
N ASP A 72 11.64 -2.93 6.51
CA ASP A 72 12.56 -2.14 7.33
C ASP A 72 11.93 -0.78 7.63
N ARG A 73 11.74 -0.50 8.92
CA ARG A 73 10.99 0.68 9.36
C ARG A 73 11.65 1.99 8.94
N ASP A 74 12.98 2.07 9.00
CA ASP A 74 13.71 3.33 8.79
C ASP A 74 13.90 3.62 7.30
N ALA A 75 14.15 2.59 6.48
CA ALA A 75 14.11 2.69 5.02
C ALA A 75 12.70 3.08 4.53
N PHE A 76 11.67 2.43 5.06
CA PHE A 76 10.28 2.73 4.69
C PHE A 76 9.89 4.15 5.11
N ALA A 77 10.25 4.58 6.33
CA ALA A 77 9.99 5.93 6.81
C ALA A 77 10.62 6.99 5.90
N ARG A 78 11.90 6.79 5.50
CA ARG A 78 12.57 7.68 4.54
C ARG A 78 11.82 7.75 3.20
N CYS A 79 11.41 6.61 2.65
CA CYS A 79 10.68 6.59 1.38
C CYS A 79 9.35 7.37 1.47
N VAL A 80 8.58 7.17 2.54
CA VAL A 80 7.30 7.87 2.74
C VAL A 80 7.52 9.38 2.95
N ASP A 81 8.55 9.76 3.70
CA ASP A 81 8.85 11.17 3.98
C ASP A 81 9.37 11.91 2.73
N GLU A 82 10.06 11.21 1.82
CA GLU A 82 10.50 11.74 0.51
C GLU A 82 9.34 11.91 -0.50
N ARG A 83 8.14 11.37 -0.22
CA ARG A 83 6.91 11.50 -1.03
C ARG A 83 7.09 11.18 -2.53
N ARG A 84 7.67 10.02 -2.83
CA ARG A 84 7.87 9.51 -4.21
C ARG A 84 6.62 8.96 -4.90
#